data_AF-A0A1U8DDL7-F1
#
_entry.id   AF-A0A1U8DDL7-F1
#
_cell.length_a   1.000
_cell.length_b   1.000
_cell.length_c   1.000
_cell.angle_alpha   90.00
_cell.angle_beta   90.00
_cell.angle_gamma   90.00
#
_symmetry.space_group_name_H-M   'P 1'
#
loop_
_entity.id
_entity.type
_entity.pdbx_description
1 polymer ?
#
loop_
_entity_poly.entity_id
_entity_poly.type
_entity_poly.pdbx_seq_one_letter_code
_entity_poly.pdbx_strand_id
1 'polypeptide(L)' 'MNRFTQNVFRLLVVLNTAVLAATYGTFWQIDRSQDFRRTMHKRFPYMLEAYYKYQEAGGYYGIRERDQMEWFSRKD' A
#
# COMPACT_ATOMS: atom_id res chain seq x y z
N MET A 1 -19.24 32.55 6.46
CA MET A 1 -18.05 31.82 6.94
C MET A 1 -16.89 32.81 7.05
N ASN A 2 -16.23 32.91 8.20
CA ASN A 2 -15.12 33.87 8.38
C ASN A 2 -13.85 33.38 7.64
N ARG A 3 -12.89 34.29 7.37
CA ARG A 3 -11.63 33.96 6.66
C ARG A 3 -10.83 32.85 7.37
N PHE A 4 -10.87 32.81 8.70
CA PHE A 4 -10.19 31.78 9.49
C PHE A 4 -10.75 30.38 9.19
N THR A 5 -12.06 30.19 9.25
CA THR A 5 -12.72 28.93 8.92
C THR A 5 -12.47 28.50 7.47
N GLN A 6 -12.41 29.43 6.53
CA GLN A 6 -12.07 29.11 5.13
C GLN A 6 -10.63 28.58 4.99
N ASN A 7 -9.68 29.16 5.72
CA ASN A 7 -8.28 28.70 5.70
C ASN A 7 -8.12 27.32 6.37
N VAL A 8 -8.78 27.11 7.51
CA VAL A 8 -8.81 25.79 8.17
C VAL A 8 -9.43 24.74 7.27
N PHE A 9 -10.56 25.05 6.62
CA PHE A 9 -11.20 24.14 5.68
C PHE A 9 -10.28 23.77 4.51
N ARG A 10 -9.62 24.76 3.88
CA ARG A 10 -8.67 24.51 2.79
C ARG A 10 -7.49 23.65 3.26
N LEU A 11 -6.95 23.92 4.44
CA LEU A 11 -5.87 23.12 5.02
C LEU A 11 -6.31 21.67 5.23
N LEU A 12 -7.50 21.46 5.79
CA LEU A 12 -8.07 20.12 5.97
C LEU A 12 -8.25 19.41 4.63
N VAL A 13 -8.74 20.10 3.60
CA VAL A 13 -8.87 19.52 2.25
C VAL A 13 -7.51 19.07 1.73
N VAL A 14 -6.50 19.95 1.75
CA VAL A 14 -5.16 19.64 1.24
C VAL A 14 -4.54 18.45 2.00
N LEU A 15 -4.66 18.44 3.33
CA LEU A 15 -4.14 17.34 4.16
C LEU A 15 -4.84 16.02 3.84
N ASN A 16 -6.17 16.00 3.77
CA ASN A 16 -6.90 14.77 3.45
C ASN A 16 -6.60 14.28 2.03
N THR A 17 -6.50 15.19 1.06
CA THR A 17 -6.10 14.83 -0.31
C THR A 17 -4.69 14.24 -0.36
N ALA A 18 -3.74 14.81 0.39
CA ALA A 18 -2.38 14.29 0.47
C ALA A 18 -2.34 12.87 1.08
N VAL A 19 -3.10 12.64 2.16
CA VAL A 19 -3.21 11.32 2.80
C VAL A 19 -3.83 10.29 1.85
N LEU A 20 -4.90 10.65 1.14
CA LEU A 20 -5.53 9.77 0.14
C LEU A 20 -4.57 9.44 -1.00
N ALA A 21 -3.85 10.43 -1.52
CA ALA A 21 -2.87 10.24 -2.59
C ALA A 21 -1.72 9.32 -2.16
N ALA A 22 -1.16 9.51 -0.97
CA ALA A 22 -0.10 8.66 -0.43
C ALA A 22 -0.58 7.22 -0.22
N THR A 23 -1.79 7.05 0.29
CA THR A 23 -2.39 5.72 0.51
C THR A 23 -2.59 5.00 -0.83
N TYR A 24 -3.23 5.67 -1.80
CA TYR A 24 -3.45 5.12 -3.14
C TYR A 24 -2.14 4.77 -3.84
N GLY A 25 -1.15 5.66 -3.80
CA GLY A 25 0.18 5.42 -4.37
C GLY A 25 0.87 4.20 -3.76
N THR A 26 0.74 4.00 -2.45
CA THR A 26 1.29 2.82 -1.75
C THR A 26 0.62 1.55 -2.24
N PHE A 27 -0.72 1.50 -2.30
CA PHE A 27 -1.45 0.33 -2.81
C PHE A 27 -1.10 0.02 -4.26
N TRP A 28 -0.99 1.05 -5.10
CA TRP A 28 -0.58 0.89 -6.50
C TRP A 28 0.83 0.29 -6.62
N GLN A 29 1.76 0.70 -5.76
CA GLN A 29 3.12 0.16 -5.77
C GLN A 29 3.18 -1.28 -5.24
N ILE A 30 2.39 -1.62 -4.21
CA ILE A 30 2.24 -2.99 -3.72
C ILE A 30 1.76 -3.91 -4.83
N ASP A 31 0.79 -3.49 -5.63
CA ASP A 31 0.23 -4.36 -6.67
C ASP A 31 1.21 -4.58 -7.84
N ARG A 32 1.95 -3.53 -8.21
CA ARG A 32 2.80 -3.54 -9.41
C ARG A 32 4.23 -4.05 -9.19
N SER A 33 4.78 -3.94 -7.97
CA SER A 33 6.19 -4.19 -7.72
C SER A 33 6.41 -5.28 -6.67
N GLN A 34 6.96 -6.40 -7.13
CA GLN A 34 7.36 -7.52 -6.29
C GLN A 34 8.54 -7.19 -5.37
N ASP A 35 9.48 -6.34 -5.81
CA ASP A 35 10.56 -5.84 -4.96
C ASP A 35 10.03 -4.93 -3.84
N PHE A 36 8.97 -4.16 -4.11
CA PHE A 36 8.30 -3.38 -3.07
C PHE A 36 7.61 -4.30 -2.06
N ARG A 37 6.90 -5.33 -2.53
CA ARG A 37 6.34 -6.38 -1.65
C ARG A 37 7.42 -7.08 -0.84
N ARG A 38 8.61 -7.32 -1.41
CA ARG A 38 9.77 -7.88 -0.68
C ARG A 38 10.24 -6.95 0.44
N THR A 39 10.30 -5.66 0.17
CA THR A 39 10.66 -4.64 1.16
C THR A 39 9.62 -4.58 2.28
N MET A 40 8.33 -4.60 1.92
CA MET A 40 7.22 -4.70 2.87
C MET A 40 7.27 -6.00 3.68
N HIS A 41 7.64 -7.13 3.08
CA HIS A 41 7.84 -8.39 3.80
C HIS A 41 8.91 -8.25 4.88
N LYS A 42 10.04 -7.59 4.56
CA LYS A 42 11.16 -7.39 5.51
C LYS A 42 10.82 -6.38 6.61
N ARG A 43 10.09 -5.31 6.31
CA ARG A 43 9.89 -4.18 7.24
C ARG A 43 8.50 -4.14 7.90
N PHE A 44 7.48 -4.62 7.21
CA PHE A 44 6.06 -4.52 7.59
C PHE A 44 5.27 -5.80 7.22
N PRO A 45 5.65 -6.98 7.75
CA PRO A 45 5.09 -8.26 7.33
C PRO A 45 3.57 -8.35 7.52
N TYR A 46 3.03 -7.77 8.60
CA TYR A 46 1.59 -7.77 8.87
C TYR A 46 0.77 -7.01 7.82
N MET A 47 1.29 -5.88 7.32
CA MET A 47 0.59 -5.10 6.28
C MET A 47 0.56 -5.85 4.95
N LEU A 48 1.66 -6.53 4.62
CA LEU A 48 1.73 -7.36 3.42
C LEU A 48 0.81 -8.59 3.52
N GLU A 49 0.72 -9.21 4.69
CA GLU A 49 -0.19 -10.34 4.92
C GLU A 49 -1.66 -9.92 4.74
N ALA A 50 -2.03 -8.74 5.26
CA ALA A 50 -3.36 -8.18 5.05
C ALA A 50 -3.65 -7.94 3.55
N TYR A 51 -2.68 -7.44 2.79
CA TYR A 51 -2.81 -7.31 1.33
C TYR A 51 -3.07 -8.66 0.65
N TYR A 52 -2.31 -9.71 1.00
CA TYR A 52 -2.55 -11.03 0.41
C TYR A 52 -3.93 -11.57 0.76
N LYS A 53 -4.35 -11.48 2.03
CA LYS A 53 -5.68 -11.95 2.44
C LYS A 53 -6.80 -11.19 1.72
N TYR A 54 -6.62 -9.89 1.52
CA TYR A 54 -7.56 -9.08 0.76
C TYR A 54 -7.64 -9.52 -0.71
N GLN A 55 -6.50 -9.74 -1.37
CA GLN A 55 -6.47 -10.22 -2.75
C GLN A 55 -7.06 -11.63 -2.88
N GLU A 56 -6.72 -12.54 -1.97
CA GLU A 56 -7.27 -13.89 -1.90
C GLU A 56 -8.80 -13.86 -1.71
N ALA A 57 -9.30 -13.01 -0.80
CA ALA A 57 -10.74 -12.80 -0.61
C ALA A 57 -11.43 -12.23 -1.87
N GLY A 58 -10.71 -11.43 -2.67
CA GLY A 58 -11.14 -10.94 -3.98
C GLY A 58 -11.04 -11.98 -5.11
N GLY A 59 -10.56 -13.20 -4.83
CA GLY A 59 -10.40 -14.28 -5.80
C GLY A 59 -9.04 -14.29 -6.52
N TYR A 60 -8.12 -13.39 -6.17
CA TYR A 60 -6.79 -13.30 -6.75
C TYR A 60 -5.78 -14.13 -5.94
N TYR A 61 -5.71 -15.42 -6.26
CA TYR A 61 -4.78 -16.37 -5.63
C TYR A 61 -3.42 -16.42 -6.36
N GLY A 62 -2.40 -16.98 -5.70
CA GLY A 62 -1.08 -17.24 -6.29
C GLY A 62 -0.10 -16.07 -6.27
N ILE A 63 -0.52 -14.85 -5.90
CA ILE A 63 0.41 -13.70 -5.74
C ILE A 63 1.45 -14.01 -4.66
N ARG A 64 1.00 -14.49 -3.49
CA ARG A 64 1.86 -14.86 -2.37
C ARG A 64 2.89 -15.94 -2.75
N GLU A 65 2.44 -16.97 -3.44
CA GLU A 65 3.28 -18.10 -3.83
C GLU A 65 4.35 -17.67 -4.83
N ARG A 66 3.99 -16.88 -5.85
CA ARG A 66 4.95 -16.31 -6.80
C ARG A 66 5.99 -15.44 -6.10
N ASP A 67 5.53 -14.60 -5.17
CA ASP A 67 6.41 -13.74 -4.39
C ASP A 67 7.42 -14.56 -3.57
N GLN A 68 6.95 -15.61 -2.87
CA GLN A 68 7.82 -16.52 -2.12
C GLN A 68 8.81 -17.26 -3.02
N MET A 69 8.35 -17.83 -4.14
CA MET A 69 9.22 -18.55 -5.09
C MET A 69 10.34 -17.66 -5.62
N GLU A 70 10.04 -16.40 -5.96
CA GLU A 70 11.05 -15.46 -6.41
C GLU A 70 12.03 -15.08 -5.30
N TRP A 71 11.53 -14.84 -4.09
CA TRP A 71 12.41 -14.46 -2.98
C TRP A 71 13.30 -15.61 -2.50
N PHE A 72 12.86 -16.86 -2.60
CA PHE A 72 13.68 -18.03 -2.31
C PHE A 72 14.70 -18.34 -3.41
N SER A 73 14.38 -18.03 -4.67
CA SER A 73 15.30 -18.22 -5.80
C SER A 73 16.36 -17.12 -5.91
N ARG A 74 16.07 -15.91 -5.41
CA ARG A 74 17.08 -14.87 -5.19
C ARG A 74 17.92 -15.22 -3.96
N LYS A 75 19.08 -15.85 -4.18
CA LYS A 75 20.16 -15.87 -3.18
C LYS A 75 20.54 -14.42 -2.88
N ASP A 76 20.26 -13.97 -1.66
CA ASP A 76 20.81 -12.71 -1.12
C ASP A 76 22.34 -12.79 -1.03
#